data_AF-A0A357LZQ0-F1
#
_entry.id   AF-A0A357LZQ0-F1
#
_cell.length_a   1.000
_cell.length_b   1.000
_cell.length_c   1.000
_cell.angle_alpha   90.00
_cell.angle_beta   90.00
_cell.angle_gamma   90.00
#
_symmetry.space_group_name_H-M   'P 1'
#
loop_
_entity.id
_entity.type
_entity.pdbx_description
1 polymer ?
#
loop_
_entity_poly.entity_id
_entity_poly.type
_entity_poly.pdbx_seq_one_letter_code
_entity_poly.pdbx_strand_id
1 'polypeptide(L)'
;MLDEQHRPLSRYLLPEQMILTLAAIPGSFTGDAVAESVMGIEVDRDRIFVLDFSDIRAEINSYSRPLQVTDSNRDLQLEPADTRFVRLGTFVMTTEKYAQIGATGISQREGEDVNWQMLAYFDRPCRLTGSSWQGGERMEYDLEIPAAGFWLLNTIDTDENHHKVVAAGYQRQQHHISVVLNGLAGMSI
;
A
#
# COMPACT_ATOMS: atom_id res chain seq x y z
N MET A 1 -0.59 15.01 -15.77
CA MET A 1 0.40 14.48 -16.72
C MET A 1 1.62 14.03 -15.94
N LEU A 2 1.88 12.71 -15.86
CA LEU A 2 3.26 12.26 -15.68
C LEU A 2 4.07 12.83 -16.84
N ASP A 3 5.35 13.13 -16.63
CA ASP A 3 6.23 13.30 -17.79
C ASP A 3 6.63 11.95 -18.36
N GLU A 4 7.31 12.01 -19.51
CA GLU A 4 7.80 10.86 -20.28
C GLU A 4 8.78 9.96 -19.49
N GLN A 5 9.17 10.34 -18.27
CA GLN A 5 10.05 9.58 -17.39
C GLN A 5 9.35 9.03 -16.13
N HIS A 6 8.02 9.03 -16.07
CA HIS A 6 7.24 8.56 -14.92
C HIS A 6 7.51 9.32 -13.60
N ARG A 7 7.99 10.56 -13.67
CA ARG A 7 8.30 11.32 -12.45
C ARG A 7 7.01 11.76 -11.74
N PRO A 8 7.03 11.88 -10.39
CA PRO A 8 5.91 12.40 -9.62
C PRO A 8 5.39 13.69 -10.22
N LEU A 9 4.07 13.88 -10.18
CA LEU A 9 3.50 15.16 -10.59
C LEU A 9 4.16 16.31 -9.83
N SER A 10 4.49 17.38 -10.54
CA SER A 10 4.67 18.65 -9.87
C SER A 10 3.37 18.96 -9.10
N ARG A 11 3.50 19.26 -7.81
CA ARG A 11 2.44 19.73 -6.89
C ARG A 11 1.38 20.65 -7.53
N TYR A 12 1.74 21.40 -8.58
CA TYR A 12 0.87 22.35 -9.26
C TYR A 12 -0.29 21.74 -10.07
N LEU A 13 -0.34 20.42 -10.28
CA LEU A 13 -1.38 19.76 -11.09
C LEU A 13 -2.43 18.97 -10.29
N LEU A 14 -2.23 18.81 -8.97
CA LEU A 14 -3.21 18.14 -8.11
C LEU A 14 -4.26 19.15 -7.62
N PRO A 15 -5.56 18.76 -7.51
CA PRO A 15 -6.58 19.57 -6.86
C PRO A 15 -6.18 19.95 -5.43
N GLU A 16 -6.67 21.10 -4.95
CA GLU A 16 -6.42 21.54 -3.58
C GLU A 16 -6.97 20.55 -2.55
N GLN A 17 -8.16 20.00 -2.82
CA GLN A 17 -8.84 19.00 -2.02
C GLN A 17 -9.02 17.70 -2.78
N MET A 18 -8.75 16.59 -2.10
CA MET A 18 -8.81 15.24 -2.64
C MET A 18 -9.36 14.28 -1.59
N ILE A 19 -9.71 13.07 -2.03
CA ILE A 19 -10.09 11.98 -1.12
C ILE A 19 -9.05 10.88 -1.27
N LEU A 20 -8.29 10.62 -0.20
CA LEU A 20 -7.50 9.40 -0.07
C LEU A 20 -8.46 8.26 0.27
N THR A 21 -8.49 7.26 -0.59
CA THR A 21 -9.27 6.05 -0.40
C THR A 21 -8.34 4.88 -0.09
N LEU A 22 -8.71 4.12 0.94
CA LEU A 22 -8.11 2.85 1.27
C LEU A 22 -9.03 1.75 0.75
N ALA A 23 -8.49 0.83 -0.03
CA ALA A 23 -9.25 -0.27 -0.58
C ALA A 23 -8.59 -1.61 -0.23
N ALA A 24 -9.40 -2.58 0.20
CA ALA A 24 -8.91 -3.85 0.68
C ALA A 24 -8.44 -4.75 -0.48
N ILE A 25 -7.33 -5.45 -0.27
CA ILE A 25 -6.80 -6.49 -1.15
C ILE A 25 -6.59 -7.74 -0.27
N PRO A 26 -7.63 -8.59 -0.15
CA PRO A 26 -7.62 -9.75 0.74
C PRO A 26 -6.60 -10.81 0.34
N GLY A 27 -5.75 -11.25 1.27
CA GLY A 27 -4.90 -12.42 1.07
C GLY A 27 -3.82 -12.27 -0.02
N SER A 28 -3.60 -11.07 -0.56
CA SER A 28 -2.58 -10.82 -1.58
C SER A 28 -1.79 -9.55 -1.29
N PHE A 29 -0.50 -9.57 -1.64
CA PHE A 29 0.38 -8.39 -1.60
C PHE A 29 0.34 -7.58 -2.90
N THR A 30 -0.29 -8.11 -3.94
CA THR A 30 -0.44 -7.51 -5.27
C THR A 30 -1.86 -7.68 -5.81
N GLY A 31 -2.15 -7.04 -6.94
CA GLY A 31 -3.45 -7.16 -7.62
C GLY A 31 -4.48 -6.11 -7.20
N ASP A 32 -5.70 -6.31 -7.70
CA ASP A 32 -6.78 -5.35 -7.63
C ASP A 32 -7.48 -5.34 -6.26
N ALA A 33 -7.90 -4.15 -5.85
CA ALA A 33 -8.75 -3.99 -4.69
C ALA A 33 -10.15 -4.58 -4.95
N VAL A 34 -10.76 -5.11 -3.89
CA VAL A 34 -12.21 -5.32 -3.91
C VAL A 34 -12.84 -3.94 -4.02
N ALA A 35 -13.76 -3.76 -4.98
CA ALA A 35 -14.19 -2.46 -5.50
C ALA A 35 -14.81 -1.48 -4.48
N GLU A 36 -14.96 -1.85 -3.21
CA GLU A 36 -15.47 -0.98 -2.15
C GLU A 36 -14.30 -0.41 -1.32
N SER A 37 -14.25 0.92 -1.22
CA SER A 37 -13.30 1.59 -0.33
C SER A 37 -13.71 1.35 1.12
N VAL A 38 -12.75 0.92 1.94
CA VAL A 38 -12.92 0.69 3.37
C VAL A 38 -12.83 2.00 4.17
N MET A 39 -12.18 3.02 3.61
CA MET A 39 -12.03 4.32 4.26
C MET A 39 -11.77 5.41 3.22
N GLY A 40 -12.49 6.53 3.33
CA GLY A 40 -12.22 7.77 2.61
C GLY A 40 -11.76 8.86 3.58
N ILE A 41 -10.68 9.55 3.24
CA ILE A 41 -10.09 10.62 4.06
C ILE A 41 -9.95 11.85 3.18
N GLU A 42 -10.58 12.94 3.59
CA GLU A 42 -10.38 14.24 2.96
C GLU A 42 -8.97 14.73 3.26
N VAL A 43 -8.24 15.07 2.20
CA VAL A 43 -6.83 15.43 2.27
C VAL A 43 -6.58 16.65 1.40
N ASP A 44 -5.91 17.64 1.97
CA ASP A 44 -5.46 18.82 1.23
C ASP A 44 -4.06 18.52 0.65
N ARG A 45 -3.83 18.93 -0.59
CA ARG A 45 -2.58 18.63 -1.33
C ARG A 45 -1.30 18.93 -0.54
N ASP A 46 -1.29 20.06 0.17
CA ASP A 46 -0.09 20.59 0.84
C ASP A 46 -0.15 20.40 2.36
N ARG A 47 -1.05 19.55 2.87
CA ARG A 47 -1.21 19.34 4.32
C ARG A 47 -0.84 17.93 4.77
N ILE A 48 -0.32 17.91 5.98
CA ILE A 48 -0.13 16.70 6.76
C ILE A 48 -1.50 16.20 7.21
N PHE A 49 -1.71 14.89 7.10
CA PHE A 49 -2.89 14.21 7.63
C PHE A 49 -2.46 13.14 8.63
N VAL A 50 -3.41 12.68 9.43
CA VAL A 50 -3.20 11.60 10.41
C VAL A 50 -4.07 10.44 9.99
N LEU A 51 -3.43 9.29 9.80
CA LEU A 51 -4.14 8.02 9.62
C LEU A 51 -4.48 7.46 11.00
N ASP A 52 -5.77 7.19 11.22
CA ASP A 52 -6.24 6.52 12.42
C ASP A 52 -7.06 5.30 12.00
N PHE A 53 -6.54 4.12 12.32
CA PHE A 53 -7.18 2.85 11.93
C PHE A 53 -8.00 2.22 13.06
N SER A 54 -8.17 2.92 14.19
CA SER A 54 -8.91 2.39 15.33
C SER A 54 -10.35 2.04 14.97
N ASP A 55 -11.01 2.90 14.18
CA ASP A 55 -12.42 2.74 13.80
C ASP A 55 -12.65 1.70 12.69
N ILE A 56 -11.66 1.49 11.80
CA ILE A 56 -11.81 0.56 10.67
C ILE A 56 -11.32 -0.86 10.99
N ARG A 57 -10.73 -1.09 12.17
CA ARG A 57 -10.09 -2.37 12.50
C ARG A 57 -11.05 -3.57 12.35
N ALA A 58 -12.29 -3.44 12.83
CA ALA A 58 -13.27 -4.51 12.77
C ALA A 58 -13.65 -4.85 11.32
N GLU A 59 -13.87 -3.81 10.51
CA GLU A 59 -14.19 -3.95 9.09
C GLU A 59 -13.02 -4.57 8.30
N ILE A 60 -11.80 -4.07 8.49
CA ILE A 60 -10.57 -4.59 7.88
C ILE A 60 -10.36 -6.06 8.22
N ASN A 61 -10.56 -6.44 9.48
CA ASN A 61 -10.43 -7.82 9.91
C ASN A 61 -11.44 -8.75 9.19
N SER A 62 -12.62 -8.24 8.82
CA SER A 62 -13.62 -9.00 8.05
C SER A 62 -13.18 -9.27 6.60
N TYR A 63 -12.33 -8.42 6.03
CA TYR A 63 -11.71 -8.61 4.72
C TYR A 63 -10.48 -9.50 4.75
N SER A 64 -9.84 -9.72 5.91
CA SER A 64 -8.62 -10.54 6.00
C SER A 64 -8.84 -11.97 5.48
N ARG A 65 -7.90 -12.47 4.67
CA ARG A 65 -7.92 -13.83 4.11
C ARG A 65 -6.53 -14.46 4.22
N PRO A 66 -6.42 -15.79 4.24
CA PRO A 66 -5.13 -16.47 4.11
C PRO A 66 -4.41 -16.07 2.82
N LEU A 67 -3.10 -16.27 2.77
CA LEU A 67 -2.30 -16.02 1.56
C LEU A 67 -2.86 -16.79 0.36
N GLN A 68 -3.22 -16.05 -0.67
CA GLN A 68 -3.63 -16.56 -1.96
C GLN A 68 -2.40 -16.73 -2.83
N VAL A 69 -2.10 -17.98 -3.16
CA VAL A 69 -0.98 -18.33 -4.01
C VAL A 69 -1.31 -17.97 -5.46
N THR A 70 -0.45 -17.16 -6.06
CA THR A 70 -0.41 -16.79 -7.47
C THR A 70 0.97 -17.13 -8.03
N ASP A 71 1.13 -17.10 -9.35
CA ASP A 71 2.44 -17.32 -9.96
C ASP A 71 3.49 -16.31 -9.49
N SER A 72 3.07 -15.06 -9.22
CA SER A 72 3.96 -13.98 -8.80
C SER A 72 4.41 -14.08 -7.34
N ASN A 73 3.74 -14.89 -6.51
CA ASN A 73 4.01 -14.97 -5.08
C ASN A 73 4.14 -16.40 -4.56
N ARG A 74 4.27 -17.39 -5.45
CA ARG A 74 4.30 -18.83 -5.11
C ARG A 74 5.39 -19.23 -4.10
N ASP A 75 6.46 -18.46 -4.02
CA ASP A 75 7.57 -18.69 -3.12
C ASP A 75 7.37 -18.01 -1.76
N LEU A 76 6.31 -17.20 -1.58
CA LEU A 76 5.94 -16.60 -0.30
C LEU A 76 5.26 -17.62 0.61
N GLN A 77 5.58 -17.52 1.90
CA GLN A 77 4.99 -18.34 2.95
C GLN A 77 4.66 -17.48 4.16
N LEU A 78 3.50 -17.72 4.75
CA LEU A 78 3.13 -17.21 6.07
C LEU A 78 3.13 -18.36 7.07
N GLU A 79 3.72 -18.12 8.23
CA GLU A 79 3.69 -19.05 9.36
C GLU A 79 3.08 -18.35 10.58
N PRO A 80 1.95 -18.83 11.14
CA PRO A 80 1.16 -19.99 10.71
C PRO A 80 0.52 -19.83 9.30
N ALA A 81 0.33 -20.93 8.58
CA ALA A 81 -0.22 -20.94 7.22
C ALA A 81 -1.67 -20.43 7.13
N ASP A 82 -2.42 -20.49 8.23
CA ASP A 82 -3.79 -19.96 8.32
C ASP A 82 -3.85 -18.50 8.78
N THR A 83 -2.69 -17.82 8.89
CA THR A 83 -2.62 -16.38 9.15
C THR A 83 -3.42 -15.64 8.08
N ARG A 84 -4.34 -14.78 8.52
CA ARG A 84 -5.13 -13.96 7.62
C ARG A 84 -4.57 -12.56 7.58
N PHE A 85 -4.48 -12.01 6.39
CA PHE A 85 -4.06 -10.64 6.20
C PHE A 85 -4.85 -9.95 5.08
N VAL A 86 -4.69 -8.64 5.02
CA VAL A 86 -5.23 -7.81 3.95
C VAL A 86 -4.25 -6.67 3.71
N ARG A 87 -3.93 -6.43 2.44
CA ARG A 87 -3.21 -5.22 2.02
C ARG A 87 -4.23 -4.10 1.80
N LEU A 88 -3.85 -2.87 2.14
CA LEU A 88 -4.62 -1.69 1.83
C LEU A 88 -3.96 -0.94 0.68
N GLY A 89 -4.62 -0.96 -0.48
CA GLY A 89 -4.28 -0.12 -1.61
C GLY A 89 -4.69 1.32 -1.31
N THR A 90 -3.82 2.26 -1.64
CA THR A 90 -3.97 3.70 -1.40
C THR A 90 -4.18 4.41 -2.73
N PHE A 91 -5.35 4.99 -2.91
CA PHE A 91 -5.73 5.68 -4.15
C PHE A 91 -6.26 7.06 -3.84
N VAL A 92 -5.96 8.05 -4.69
CA VAL A 92 -6.51 9.39 -4.54
C VAL A 92 -7.56 9.66 -5.60
N MET A 93 -8.69 10.19 -5.16
CA MET A 93 -9.89 10.48 -5.94
C MET A 93 -10.20 11.98 -5.90
N THR A 94 -10.87 12.49 -6.94
CA THR A 94 -11.46 13.85 -6.94
C THR A 94 -12.69 13.92 -6.02
N THR A 95 -12.94 15.09 -5.42
CA THR A 95 -14.09 15.32 -4.55
C THR A 95 -15.43 15.41 -5.31
N GLU A 96 -15.44 16.01 -6.50
CA GLU A 96 -16.70 16.27 -7.23
C GLU A 96 -17.28 15.05 -7.97
N LYS A 97 -16.43 14.08 -8.37
CA LYS A 97 -16.84 12.95 -9.22
C LYS A 97 -16.30 11.60 -8.78
N TYR A 98 -15.56 11.54 -7.67
CA TYR A 98 -14.83 10.34 -7.23
C TYR A 98 -14.00 9.72 -8.37
N ALA A 99 -13.48 10.55 -9.27
CA ALA A 99 -12.65 10.07 -10.37
C ALA A 99 -11.24 9.82 -9.84
N GLN A 100 -10.69 8.64 -10.12
CA GLN A 100 -9.33 8.31 -9.69
C GLN A 100 -8.31 9.22 -10.37
N ILE A 101 -7.50 9.88 -9.55
CA ILE A 101 -6.38 10.73 -9.98
C ILE A 101 -5.15 9.85 -10.18
N GLY A 102 -4.88 8.91 -9.27
CA GLY A 102 -3.76 7.99 -9.34
C GLY A 102 -3.63 7.08 -8.13
N ALA A 103 -2.61 6.22 -8.16
CA ALA A 103 -2.15 5.51 -6.97
C ALA A 103 -1.32 6.46 -6.10
N THR A 104 -1.33 6.24 -4.79
CA THR A 104 -0.57 7.11 -3.87
C THR A 104 0.31 6.32 -2.94
N GLY A 105 1.54 6.78 -2.75
CA GLY A 105 2.36 6.40 -1.62
C GLY A 105 2.03 7.26 -0.40
N ILE A 106 2.20 6.68 0.78
CA ILE A 106 2.20 7.42 2.05
C ILE A 106 3.66 7.55 2.48
N SER A 107 4.13 8.77 2.76
CA SER A 107 5.49 8.99 3.28
C SER A 107 5.44 9.61 4.68
N GLN A 108 6.53 9.46 5.44
CA GLN A 108 6.67 10.07 6.76
C GLN A 108 7.21 11.51 6.68
N ARG A 109 7.87 11.88 5.59
CA ARG A 109 8.38 13.24 5.37
C ARG A 109 8.14 13.74 3.95
N GLU A 110 8.01 15.04 3.82
CA GLU A 110 7.98 15.74 2.52
C GLU A 110 9.30 15.54 1.79
N GLY A 111 9.24 15.12 0.52
CA GLY A 111 10.42 14.97 -0.34
C GLY A 111 11.27 13.72 -0.08
N GLU A 112 10.84 12.79 0.79
CA GLU A 112 11.39 11.43 0.77
C GLU A 112 10.99 10.76 -0.55
N ASP A 113 11.96 10.09 -1.20
CA ASP A 113 11.67 9.21 -2.32
C ASP A 113 10.56 8.26 -1.90
N VAL A 114 9.61 8.02 -2.82
CA VAL A 114 8.39 7.26 -2.58
C VAL A 114 8.79 5.84 -2.17
N ASN A 115 9.04 5.63 -0.87
CA ASN A 115 9.10 4.31 -0.30
C ASN A 115 7.68 3.80 -0.43
N TRP A 116 7.49 2.81 -1.31
CA TRP A 116 6.21 2.16 -1.52
C TRP A 116 5.84 1.40 -0.25
N GLN A 117 5.32 2.12 0.74
CA GLN A 117 4.92 1.55 2.01
C GLN A 117 3.64 0.79 1.77
N MET A 118 3.73 -0.54 1.71
CA MET A 118 2.54 -1.37 1.70
C MET A 118 1.97 -1.39 3.12
N LEU A 119 0.77 -0.83 3.26
CA LEU A 119 0.01 -0.96 4.50
C LEU A 119 -0.68 -2.33 4.50
N ALA A 120 -0.41 -3.14 5.52
CA ALA A 120 -1.03 -4.45 5.68
C ALA A 120 -1.58 -4.62 7.09
N TYR A 121 -2.71 -5.31 7.23
CA TYR A 121 -3.22 -5.78 8.51
C TYR A 121 -3.03 -7.29 8.63
N PHE A 122 -2.48 -7.75 9.75
CA PHE A 122 -2.33 -9.16 10.11
C PHE A 122 -3.21 -9.50 11.30
N ASP A 123 -3.91 -10.65 11.25
CA ASP A 123 -4.87 -11.05 12.29
C ASP A 123 -4.21 -11.64 13.55
N ARG A 124 -2.91 -12.01 13.48
CA ARG A 124 -2.14 -12.66 14.55
C ARG A 124 -0.63 -12.47 14.37
N PRO A 125 0.20 -12.84 15.37
CA PRO A 125 1.65 -12.93 15.18
C PRO A 125 2.00 -13.96 14.09
N CYS A 126 2.91 -13.60 13.18
CA CYS A 126 3.32 -14.48 12.09
C CYS A 126 4.74 -14.17 11.57
N ARG A 127 5.30 -15.08 10.77
CA ARG A 127 6.50 -14.86 9.97
C ARG A 127 6.13 -14.88 8.49
N LEU A 128 6.62 -13.92 7.72
CA LEU A 128 6.50 -13.88 6.26
C LEU A 128 7.89 -14.10 5.65
N THR A 129 8.05 -15.16 4.88
CA THR A 129 9.32 -15.51 4.23
C THR A 129 9.14 -15.74 2.73
N GLY A 130 10.24 -15.71 2.00
CA GLY A 130 10.31 -16.08 0.59
C GLY A 130 10.47 -14.88 -0.33
N SER A 131 9.97 -14.98 -1.56
CA SER A 131 10.02 -13.87 -2.51
C SER A 131 8.79 -13.77 -3.40
N SER A 132 8.54 -12.57 -3.90
CA SER A 132 7.55 -12.31 -4.94
C SER A 132 8.15 -11.50 -6.09
N TRP A 133 7.47 -11.50 -7.23
CA TRP A 133 7.84 -10.73 -8.41
C TRP A 133 6.79 -9.67 -8.71
N GLN A 134 7.22 -8.42 -8.89
CA GLN A 134 6.35 -7.28 -9.18
C GLN A 134 7.00 -6.41 -10.25
N GLY A 135 6.36 -6.26 -11.43
CA GLY A 135 6.91 -5.42 -12.49
C GLY A 135 8.29 -5.84 -13.03
N GLY A 136 8.70 -7.10 -12.83
CA GLY A 136 10.05 -7.58 -13.18
C GLY A 136 11.07 -7.47 -12.05
N GLU A 137 10.72 -6.81 -10.94
CA GLU A 137 11.54 -6.69 -9.74
C GLU A 137 11.27 -7.85 -8.77
N ARG A 138 12.32 -8.32 -8.10
CA ARG A 138 12.22 -9.33 -7.06
C ARG A 138 12.13 -8.66 -5.69
N MET A 139 11.09 -9.02 -4.94
CA MET A 139 10.87 -8.60 -3.56
C MET A 139 11.17 -9.78 -2.64
N GLU A 140 12.19 -9.66 -1.78
CA GLU A 140 12.56 -10.67 -0.78
C GLU A 140 11.99 -10.32 0.59
N TYR A 141 11.41 -11.32 1.26
CA TYR A 141 10.78 -11.19 2.55
C TYR A 141 11.45 -12.11 3.56
N ASP A 142 11.82 -11.55 4.70
CA ASP A 142 12.15 -12.28 5.91
C ASP A 142 11.72 -11.45 7.12
N LEU A 143 10.42 -11.48 7.41
CA LEU A 143 9.74 -10.57 8.33
C LEU A 143 9.14 -11.32 9.51
N GLU A 144 9.28 -10.74 10.69
CA GLU A 144 8.55 -11.16 11.88
C GLU A 144 7.51 -10.11 12.26
N ILE A 145 6.26 -10.54 12.39
CA ILE A 145 5.12 -9.76 12.83
C ILE A 145 4.77 -10.25 14.23
N PRO A 146 5.22 -9.60 15.32
CA PRO A 146 5.05 -10.09 16.68
C PRO A 146 3.62 -9.98 17.23
N ALA A 147 2.73 -9.23 16.56
CA ALA A 147 1.37 -8.99 17.03
C ALA A 147 0.39 -8.70 15.89
N ALA A 148 -0.89 -9.04 16.13
CA ALA A 148 -1.99 -8.64 15.27
C ALA A 148 -2.10 -7.10 15.19
N GLY A 149 -2.32 -6.57 14.00
CA GLY A 149 -2.43 -5.13 13.80
C GLY A 149 -2.02 -4.67 12.41
N PHE A 150 -1.92 -3.36 12.27
CA PHE A 150 -1.44 -2.70 11.05
C PHE A 150 0.08 -2.60 11.05
N TRP A 151 0.67 -2.85 9.90
CA TRP A 151 2.11 -2.86 9.67
C TRP A 151 2.40 -2.15 8.35
N LEU A 152 3.49 -1.38 8.34
CA LEU A 152 4.06 -0.79 7.14
C LEU A 152 5.17 -1.72 6.66
N LEU A 153 5.02 -2.24 5.45
CA LEU A 153 6.05 -3.03 4.78
C LEU A 153 6.77 -2.11 3.80
N ASN A 154 8.04 -1.83 4.07
CA ASN A 154 8.86 -0.92 3.30
C ASN A 154 9.88 -1.70 2.48
N THR A 155 10.12 -1.22 1.27
CA THR A 155 11.15 -1.74 0.38
C THR A 155 12.47 -1.04 0.66
N ILE A 156 13.56 -1.80 0.74
CA ILE A 156 14.94 -1.31 0.78
C ILE A 156 15.64 -1.84 -0.46
N ASP A 157 16.16 -0.92 -1.28
CA ASP A 157 16.91 -1.25 -2.48
C ASP A 157 18.20 -1.98 -2.11
N THR A 158 18.39 -3.15 -2.72
CA THR A 158 19.64 -3.91 -2.58
C THR A 158 20.43 -3.91 -3.87
N ASP A 159 19.77 -4.11 -5.01
CA ASP A 159 20.30 -4.00 -6.37
C ASP A 159 19.19 -3.48 -7.32
N GLU A 160 19.53 -3.20 -8.59
CA GLU A 160 18.60 -2.59 -9.58
C GLU A 160 17.27 -3.33 -9.78
N ASN A 161 17.19 -4.64 -9.53
CA ASN A 161 15.97 -5.44 -9.68
C ASN A 161 15.69 -6.32 -8.47
N HIS A 162 16.30 -6.02 -7.33
CA HIS A 162 16.17 -6.80 -6.11
C HIS A 162 16.05 -5.90 -4.90
N HIS A 163 14.98 -6.12 -4.16
CA HIS A 163 14.68 -5.33 -2.99
C HIS A 163 14.33 -6.24 -1.82
N LYS A 164 14.74 -5.81 -0.62
CA LYS A 164 14.33 -6.44 0.63
C LYS A 164 13.15 -5.70 1.20
N VAL A 165 12.19 -6.45 1.73
CA VAL A 165 11.08 -5.88 2.48
C VAL A 165 11.42 -5.91 3.97
N VAL A 166 11.13 -4.80 4.65
CA VAL A 166 11.21 -4.68 6.12
C VAL A 166 9.86 -4.28 6.69
N ALA A 167 9.53 -4.77 7.88
CA ALA A 167 8.28 -4.47 8.57
C ALA A 167 8.50 -3.49 9.72
N ALA A 168 7.63 -2.49 9.83
CA ALA A 168 7.51 -1.63 11.00
C ALA A 168 6.06 -1.63 11.49
N GLY A 169 5.87 -1.83 12.79
CA GLY A 169 4.55 -1.76 13.39
C GLY A 169 3.95 -0.38 13.18
N TYR A 170 2.71 -0.30 12.71
CA TYR A 170 2.08 0.99 12.49
C TYR A 170 1.90 1.71 13.82
N GLN A 171 2.43 2.93 13.90
CA GLN A 171 2.16 3.87 14.98
C GLN A 171 1.40 5.04 14.39
N ARG A 172 0.38 5.50 15.12
CA ARG A 172 -0.37 6.71 14.74
C ARG A 172 0.62 7.86 14.58
N GLN A 173 0.73 8.38 13.38
CA GLN A 173 1.71 9.42 13.05
C GLN A 173 1.20 10.33 11.94
N GLN A 174 1.93 11.43 11.79
CA GLN A 174 1.72 12.40 10.72
C GLN A 174 2.27 11.86 9.40
N HIS A 175 1.50 12.04 8.34
CA HIS A 175 1.82 11.54 7.02
C HIS A 175 1.72 12.63 5.96
N HIS A 176 2.52 12.48 4.91
CA HIS A 176 2.39 13.22 3.66
C HIS A 176 1.86 12.27 2.57
N ILE A 177 1.08 12.83 1.64
CA ILE A 177 0.63 12.09 0.45
C ILE A 177 1.57 12.38 -0.70
N SER A 178 2.07 11.32 -1.31
CA SER A 178 2.77 11.39 -2.59
C SER A 178 1.87 10.74 -3.65
N VAL A 179 1.35 11.56 -4.57
CA VAL A 179 0.51 11.06 -5.67
C VAL A 179 1.38 10.71 -6.86
N VAL A 180 1.34 9.44 -7.27
CA VAL A 180 1.85 8.98 -8.56
C VAL A 180 0.66 8.93 -9.49
N LEU A 181 0.63 9.81 -10.50
CA LEU A 181 -0.43 9.67 -11.51
C LEU A 181 -0.24 8.36 -12.23
N ASN A 182 -1.35 7.67 -12.49
CA ASN A 182 -1.33 6.67 -13.53
C ASN A 182 -1.24 7.43 -14.86
N GLY A 183 -0.05 7.62 -15.41
CA GLY A 183 0.07 7.84 -16.85
C GLY A 183 -0.36 6.54 -17.50
N LEU A 184 -1.64 6.42 -17.88
CA LEU A 184 -2.20 5.26 -18.58
C LEU A 184 -1.65 3.93 -18.01
N ALA A 185 -2.09 3.54 -16.81
CA ALA A 185 -1.98 2.17 -16.34
C ALA A 185 -2.96 1.28 -17.15
N GLY A 186 -2.74 1.21 -18.46
CA GLY A 186 -3.26 0.20 -19.34
C GLY A 186 -2.16 -0.80 -19.57
N MET A 187 -1.82 -1.60 -18.55
CA MET A 187 -1.42 -2.99 -18.71
C MET A 187 -1.72 -3.71 -17.40
N SER A 188 -2.79 -4.48 -17.44
CA SER A 188 -2.97 -5.67 -16.62
C SER A 188 -1.66 -6.48 -16.58
N ILE A 189 -1.31 -6.97 -15.41
CA ILE A 189 -0.49 -8.18 -15.29
C ILE A 189 -1.48 -9.33 -15.16
#